data_AF-A0A2A5DUD9-F1
#
_entry.id   AF-A0A2A5DUD9-F1
#
_cell.length_a   1.000
_cell.length_b   1.000
_cell.length_c   1.000
_cell.angle_alpha   90.00
_cell.angle_beta   90.00
_cell.angle_gamma   90.00
#
_symmetry.space_group_name_H-M   'P 1'
#
loop_
_entity.id
_entity.type
_entity.pdbx_description
1 polymer ?
#
loop_
_entity_poly.entity_id
_entity_poly.type
_entity_poly.pdbx_seq_one_letter_code
_entity_poly.pdbx_strand_id
1 'polypeptide(L)'
;MVQSGKDGGFKLKTIIPGSYPVSKAWNRPPHIHFKVSKKGYKEIITQMYFPKEKLNDSDLLLNQKSDAEKKLMIAINSKENPNTYHFNIILKKITS
;
A
#
# COMPACT_ATOMS: atom_id res chain seq x y z
N MET A 1 -8.04 1.88 -15.01
CA MET A 1 -6.84 2.59 -14.54
C MET A 1 -7.28 3.92 -13.94
N VAL A 2 -6.73 4.32 -12.80
CA VAL A 2 -7.02 5.63 -12.18
C VAL A 2 -5.86 6.57 -12.51
N GLN A 3 -6.14 7.69 -13.18
CA GLN A 3 -5.14 8.71 -13.47
C GLN A 3 -5.09 9.71 -12.31
N SER A 4 -3.90 10.10 -11.89
CA SER A 4 -3.73 11.15 -10.89
C SER A 4 -4.05 12.53 -11.45
N GLY A 5 -4.44 13.44 -10.57
CA GLY A 5 -4.60 14.86 -10.86
C GLY A 5 -3.27 15.57 -11.10
N LYS A 6 -3.35 16.87 -11.43
CA LYS A 6 -2.17 17.71 -11.68
C LYS A 6 -1.24 17.82 -10.45
N ASP A 7 -1.79 17.67 -9.26
CA ASP A 7 -1.09 17.63 -7.97
C ASP A 7 -0.57 16.24 -7.59
N GLY A 8 -0.81 15.22 -8.42
CA GLY A 8 -0.46 13.82 -8.14
C GLY A 8 -1.48 13.07 -7.29
N GLY A 9 -2.55 13.71 -6.83
CA GLY A 9 -3.59 13.07 -6.03
C GLY A 9 -4.43 12.08 -6.83
N PHE A 10 -4.84 10.98 -6.19
CA PHE A 10 -5.83 10.04 -6.72
C PHE A 10 -6.74 9.55 -5.59
N LYS A 11 -7.94 9.08 -5.93
CA LYS A 11 -8.90 8.54 -4.97
C LYS A 11 -9.45 7.20 -5.46
N LEU A 12 -9.59 6.25 -4.55
CA LEU A 12 -10.23 4.96 -4.77
C LEU A 12 -11.29 4.77 -3.69
N LYS A 13 -12.49 4.37 -4.09
CA LYS A 13 -13.54 3.91 -3.17
C LYS A 13 -13.71 2.41 -3.36
N THR A 14 -13.57 1.66 -2.28
CA THR A 14 -13.66 0.20 -2.28
C THR A 14 -14.15 -0.29 -0.92
N ILE A 15 -14.49 -1.57 -0.84
CA ILE A 15 -14.55 -2.30 0.43
C ILE A 15 -13.13 -2.68 0.87
N ILE A 16 -12.89 -2.77 2.18
CA ILE A 16 -11.63 -3.31 2.71
C ILE A 16 -11.57 -4.80 2.31
N PRO A 17 -10.52 -5.25 1.61
CA PRO A 17 -10.39 -6.65 1.22
C PRO A 17 -10.19 -7.53 2.47
N GLY A 18 -10.74 -8.73 2.45
CA GLY A 18 -10.51 -9.72 3.50
C GLY A 18 -9.09 -10.28 3.47
N SER A 19 -8.63 -10.81 4.60
CA SER A 19 -7.44 -11.66 4.65
C SER A 19 -7.66 -12.95 3.86
N TYR A 20 -6.58 -13.55 3.35
CA TYR A 20 -6.66 -14.84 2.66
C TYR A 20 -5.48 -15.76 3.02
N PRO A 21 -5.67 -17.09 3.03
CA PRO A 21 -4.60 -18.04 3.31
C PRO A 21 -3.66 -18.17 2.11
N VAL A 22 -2.36 -18.23 2.39
CA VAL A 22 -1.32 -18.67 1.43
C VAL A 22 -0.97 -20.13 1.67
N SER A 23 -0.91 -20.53 2.94
CA SER A 23 -0.66 -21.90 3.39
C SER A 23 -1.40 -22.16 4.70
N LYS A 24 -1.32 -23.38 5.23
CA LYS A 24 -1.96 -23.74 6.51
C LYS A 24 -1.52 -22.84 7.69
N ALA A 25 -0.31 -22.29 7.65
CA ALA A 25 0.27 -21.52 8.75
C ALA A 25 0.39 -20.02 8.46
N TRP A 26 0.03 -19.55 7.27
CA TRP A 26 0.23 -18.16 6.87
C TRP A 26 -0.97 -17.61 6.10
N ASN A 27 -1.54 -16.55 6.68
CA ASN A 27 -2.56 -15.71 6.06
C ASN A 27 -1.96 -14.35 5.73
N ARG A 28 -2.31 -13.80 4.57
CA ARG A 28 -1.98 -12.42 4.25
C ARG A 28 -2.94 -11.48 4.99
N PRO A 29 -2.46 -10.34 5.52
CA PRO A 29 -3.33 -9.30 6.04
C PRO A 29 -4.18 -8.69 4.91
N PRO A 30 -5.26 -7.96 5.24
CA PRO A 30 -5.91 -7.05 4.30
C PRO A 30 -4.90 -6.14 3.61
N HIS A 31 -4.87 -6.12 2.27
CA HIS A 31 -3.99 -5.24 1.50
C HIS A 31 -4.54 -4.95 0.10
N ILE A 32 -4.07 -3.85 -0.51
CA ILE A 32 -4.39 -3.47 -1.88
C ILE A 32 -3.10 -3.47 -2.71
N HIS A 33 -3.12 -4.15 -3.86
CA HIS A 33 -2.02 -4.10 -4.82
C HIS A 33 -2.06 -2.83 -5.67
N PHE A 34 -0.91 -2.19 -5.83
CA PHE A 34 -0.72 -1.04 -6.70
C PHE A 34 0.34 -1.32 -7.76
N LYS A 35 0.04 -0.96 -9.00
CA LYS A 35 1.01 -0.80 -10.07
C LYS A 35 0.99 0.68 -10.49
N VAL A 36 2.11 1.36 -10.35
CA VAL A 36 2.22 2.81 -10.59
C VAL A 36 3.34 3.11 -11.56
N SER A 37 3.01 3.86 -12.61
CA SER A 37 3.95 4.26 -13.64
C SER A 37 3.79 5.74 -13.99
N LYS A 38 4.90 6.36 -14.37
CA LYS A 38 4.97 7.74 -14.87
C LYS A 38 6.17 7.84 -15.81
N LYS A 39 6.00 8.46 -16.98
CA LYS A 39 7.11 8.65 -17.94
C LYS A 39 8.30 9.35 -17.26
N GLY A 40 9.51 8.78 -17.42
CA GLY A 40 10.73 9.29 -16.80
C GLY A 40 10.95 8.87 -15.34
N TYR A 41 10.10 7.99 -14.80
CA TYR A 41 10.23 7.44 -13.44
C TYR A 41 10.24 5.91 -13.50
N LYS A 42 10.87 5.29 -12.50
CA LYS A 42 10.88 3.83 -12.35
C LYS A 42 9.47 3.35 -11.98
N GLU A 43 8.93 2.41 -12.74
CA GLU A 43 7.67 1.73 -12.40
C GLU A 43 7.83 0.95 -11.09
N ILE A 44 6.76 0.91 -10.28
CA ILE A 44 6.73 0.18 -9.02
C ILE A 44 5.46 -0.67 -8.98
N ILE A 45 5.62 -1.91 -8.52
CA ILE A 45 4.56 -2.77 -8.03
C ILE A 45 4.73 -2.84 -6.52
N THR A 46 3.68 -2.52 -5.77
CA THR A 46 3.71 -2.51 -4.31
C THR A 46 2.36 -2.96 -3.73
N GLN A 47 2.32 -3.07 -2.41
CA GLN A 47 1.14 -3.41 -1.62
C GLN A 47 0.95 -2.36 -0.53
N MET A 48 -0.28 -1.87 -0.40
CA MET A 48 -0.71 -1.03 0.72
C MET A 48 -1.35 -1.90 1.79
N TYR A 49 -0.89 -1.78 3.02
CA TYR A 49 -1.44 -2.47 4.20
C TYR A 49 -2.31 -1.51 5.01
N PHE A 50 -3.28 -2.04 5.74
CA PHE A 50 -4.11 -1.24 6.64
C PHE A 50 -3.44 -1.10 8.02
N PRO A 51 -3.56 0.08 8.67
CA PRO A 51 -2.98 0.29 10.00
C PRO A 51 -3.71 -0.52 11.06
N LYS A 52 -2.98 -0.95 12.10
CA LYS A 52 -3.52 -1.71 13.26
C LYS A 52 -4.09 -3.09 12.91
N GLU A 53 -3.79 -3.63 11.74
CA GLU A 53 -4.12 -5.01 11.39
C GLU A 53 -3.18 -6.00 12.07
N LYS A 54 -3.73 -6.89 12.91
CA LYS A 54 -2.94 -7.88 13.68
C LYS A 54 -2.10 -8.80 12.79
N LEU A 55 -2.60 -9.11 11.58
CA LEU A 55 -1.89 -9.96 10.63
C LEU A 55 -0.66 -9.29 10.01
N ASN A 56 -0.48 -7.97 10.16
CA ASN A 56 0.74 -7.30 9.71
C ASN A 56 1.97 -7.78 10.51
N ASP A 57 1.80 -8.08 11.79
CA ASP A 57 2.89 -8.47 12.69
C ASP A 57 3.49 -9.83 12.32
N SER A 58 2.69 -10.71 11.71
CA SER A 58 3.10 -12.06 11.30
C SER A 58 3.24 -12.22 9.78
N ASP A 59 2.99 -11.18 8.98
CA ASP A 59 3.08 -11.27 7.52
C ASP A 59 4.54 -11.40 7.06
N LEU A 60 4.86 -12.51 6.38
CA LEU A 60 6.21 -12.78 5.93
C LEU A 60 6.71 -11.75 4.90
N LEU A 61 5.84 -11.24 4.03
CA LEU A 61 6.25 -10.26 3.00
C LEU A 61 6.50 -8.87 3.60
N LEU A 62 5.61 -8.41 4.48
CA LEU A 62 5.82 -7.15 5.18
C LEU A 62 7.06 -7.22 6.09
N ASN A 63 7.27 -8.34 6.78
CA ASN A 63 8.40 -8.50 7.71
C ASN A 63 9.78 -8.62 7.06
N GLN A 64 9.85 -8.89 5.76
CA GLN A 64 11.11 -8.79 4.99
C GLN A 64 11.55 -7.35 4.70
N LYS A 65 10.71 -6.36 5.01
CA LYS A 65 10.99 -4.94 4.76
C LYS A 65 11.63 -4.28 5.97
N SER A 66 12.46 -3.27 5.71
CA SER A 66 12.96 -2.39 6.76
C SER A 66 11.82 -1.62 7.42
N ASP A 67 12.01 -1.16 8.65
CA ASP A 67 11.00 -0.36 9.35
C ASP A 67 10.63 0.93 8.61
N ALA A 68 11.60 1.52 7.89
CA ALA A 68 11.34 2.68 7.04
C ALA A 68 10.42 2.33 5.87
N GLU A 69 10.63 1.19 5.20
CA GLU A 69 9.75 0.72 4.13
C GLU A 69 8.37 0.35 4.67
N LYS A 70 8.28 -0.36 5.80
CA LYS A 70 6.99 -0.71 6.43
C LYS A 70 6.14 0.53 6.70
N LYS A 71 6.74 1.61 7.22
CA LYS A 71 6.06 2.90 7.45
C LYS A 71 5.51 3.53 6.16
N LEU A 72 6.16 3.30 5.02
CA LEU A 72 5.67 3.77 3.72
C LEU A 72 4.63 2.83 3.09
N MET A 73 4.59 1.56 3.50
CA MET A 73 3.66 0.55 2.99
C MET A 73 2.34 0.47 3.77
N ILE A 74 2.33 0.87 5.05
CA ILE A 74 1.14 0.90 5.89
C ILE A 74 0.43 2.26 5.73
N ALA A 75 -0.83 2.23 5.31
CA ALA A 75 -1.63 3.44 5.14
C ALA A 75 -1.91 4.13 6.48
N ILE A 76 -2.13 5.44 6.43
CA ILE A 76 -2.49 6.23 7.60
C ILE A 76 -4.00 6.42 7.61
N ASN A 77 -4.66 6.00 8.69
CA ASN A 77 -6.09 6.25 8.86
C ASN A 77 -6.33 7.74 9.12
N SER A 78 -7.31 8.32 8.43
CA SER A 78 -7.69 9.72 8.62
C SER A 78 -8.34 9.90 9.99
N LYS A 79 -7.99 10.99 10.68
CA LYS A 79 -8.63 11.37 11.96
C LYS A 79 -10.03 11.95 11.76
N GLU A 80 -10.31 12.52 10.58
CA GLU A 80 -11.58 13.17 10.27
C GLU A 80 -12.63 12.17 9.81
N ASN A 81 -12.22 11.13 9.09
CA ASN A 81 -13.11 10.09 8.60
C ASN A 81 -12.48 8.70 8.80
N PRO A 82 -13.02 7.87 9.70
CA PRO A 82 -12.42 6.58 10.05
C PRO A 82 -12.40 5.57 8.90
N ASN A 83 -13.23 5.76 7.86
CA ASN A 83 -13.24 4.91 6.66
C ASN A 83 -12.33 5.45 5.54
N THR A 84 -11.51 6.45 5.83
CA THR A 84 -10.57 7.04 4.88
C THR A 84 -9.13 6.71 5.27
N TYR A 85 -8.34 6.30 4.27
CA TYR A 85 -6.94 5.95 4.43
C TYR A 85 -6.10 6.75 3.44
N HIS A 86 -4.99 7.30 3.92
CA HIS A 86 -4.01 8.02 3.13
C HIS A 86 -2.80 7.13 2.86
N PHE A 87 -2.42 7.03 1.60
CA PHE A 87 -1.29 6.22 1.15
C PHE A 87 -0.49 6.99 0.11
N ASN A 88 0.75 7.34 0.46
CA ASN A 88 1.65 8.10 -0.40
C ASN A 88 2.60 7.15 -1.13
N ILE A 89 2.67 7.29 -2.46
CA ILE A 89 3.55 6.49 -3.30
C ILE A 89 4.63 7.40 -3.87
N ILE A 90 5.89 7.07 -3.57
CA ILE A 90 7.05 7.87 -3.99
C ILE A 90 7.73 7.16 -5.15
N LEU A 91 7.82 7.83 -6.30
CA LEU A 91 8.50 7.30 -7.49
C LEU A 91 9.91 7.87 -7.60
N LYS A 92 10.89 6.99 -7.88
CA LYS A 92 12.26 7.42 -8.19
C LYS A 92 12.34 7.86 -9.66
N LYS A 93 12.82 9.08 -9.92
CA LYS A 93 13.12 9.55 -11.28
C LYS A 93 14.25 8.69 -11.87
N ILE A 94 14.13 8.32 -13.13
CA ILE A 94 15.22 7.66 -13.85
C ILE A 94 16.20 8.77 -14.23
N THR A 95 17.38 8.75 -13.63
CA THR A 95 18.51 9.58 -14.03
C THR A 95 19.29 8.84 -15.12
N SER A 96 19.47 9.50 -16.26
CA SER A 96 20.41 9.11 -17.30
C SER A 96 21.85 9.38 -16.86
#